data_AF-A0A377KAM3-F1
#
_entry.id   AF-A0A377KAM3-F1
#
_cell.length_a   1.000
_cell.length_b   1.000
_cell.length_c   1.000
_cell.angle_alpha   90.00
_cell.angle_beta   90.00
_cell.angle_gamma   90.00
#
_symmetry.space_group_name_H-M   'P 1'
#
loop_
_entity.id
_entity.type
_entity.pdbx_description
1 polymer ?
#
loop_
_entity_poly.entity_id
_entity_poly.type
_entity_poly.pdbx_seq_one_letter_code
_entity_poly.pdbx_strand_id
1 'polypeptide(L)'
;MSELKIAVSRSCPDCFSTHRECVNIDKSNYIDVAAIILSVNDVERGKLDEIDATGYGIPVFIATENEERVPAEYLPRISGVFEHCESRKEFYGRQLETAASHYETQLRPPFFRALVDYVNQGNSAFDCPGHQGGEFFRRHPAGNQFRGIFWRNALPL
;
A
#
# COMPACT_ATOMS: atom_id res chain seq x y z
N MET A 1 -8.11 -0.23 8.60
CA MET A 1 -6.65 0.01 8.52
C MET A 1 -6.41 0.99 7.40
N SER A 2 -5.48 1.93 7.55
CA SER A 2 -5.09 2.77 6.40
C SER A 2 -4.38 1.88 5.37
N GLU A 3 -4.77 2.02 4.12
CA GLU A 3 -4.08 1.41 2.99
C GLU A 3 -2.63 1.91 2.95
N LEU A 4 -1.70 1.02 2.55
CA LEU A 4 -0.33 1.44 2.26
C LEU A 4 -0.32 2.39 1.05
N LYS A 5 0.70 3.24 1.03
CA LYS A 5 0.86 4.33 0.08
C LYS A 5 1.48 3.85 -1.22
N ILE A 6 1.46 4.72 -2.22
CA ILE A 6 2.21 4.54 -3.47
C ILE A 6 3.40 5.50 -3.45
N ALA A 7 4.61 4.98 -3.64
CA ALA A 7 5.79 5.85 -3.80
C ALA A 7 5.98 6.16 -5.27
N VAL A 8 6.10 7.44 -5.61
CA VAL A 8 6.19 7.92 -6.99
C VAL A 8 7.40 8.84 -7.11
N SER A 9 8.20 8.64 -8.16
CA SER A 9 9.26 9.59 -8.49
C SER A 9 8.69 10.88 -9.06
N ARG A 10 9.36 12.01 -8.78
CA ARG A 10 8.96 13.34 -9.28
C ARG A 10 9.09 13.48 -10.79
N SER A 11 9.92 12.67 -11.42
CA SER A 11 10.12 12.65 -12.87
C SER A 11 9.12 11.76 -13.59
N CYS A 12 8.19 11.10 -12.89
CA CYS A 12 7.18 10.28 -13.53
C CYS A 12 6.11 11.14 -14.22
N PRO A 13 5.74 10.83 -15.47
CA PRO A 13 4.58 11.44 -16.11
C PRO A 13 3.28 10.99 -15.41
N ASP A 14 2.23 11.79 -15.57
CA ASP A 14 0.89 11.44 -15.08
C ASP A 14 0.29 10.31 -15.93
N CYS A 15 0.55 9.06 -15.54
CA CYS A 15 0.20 7.88 -16.33
C CYS A 15 -0.80 6.94 -15.64
N PHE A 16 -1.22 7.20 -14.40
CA PHE A 16 -2.11 6.31 -13.66
C PHE A 16 -3.03 7.10 -12.73
N SER A 17 -4.17 6.53 -12.38
CA SER A 17 -5.04 7.04 -11.31
C SER A 17 -5.02 6.11 -10.10
N THR A 18 -5.08 6.67 -8.90
CA THR A 18 -5.21 5.88 -7.66
C THR A 18 -5.95 6.69 -6.60
N HIS A 19 -6.60 5.98 -5.67
CA HIS A 19 -7.19 6.57 -4.47
C HIS A 19 -6.24 6.54 -3.27
N ARG A 20 -5.13 5.80 -3.37
CA ARG A 20 -4.11 5.72 -2.32
C ARG A 20 -3.34 7.03 -2.23
N GLU A 21 -2.84 7.33 -1.03
CA GLU A 21 -1.92 8.46 -0.84
C GLU A 21 -0.63 8.22 -1.64
N CYS A 22 -0.22 9.22 -2.41
CA CYS A 22 1.05 9.19 -3.14
C CYS A 22 2.13 9.97 -2.37
N VAL A 23 3.29 9.35 -2.18
CA VAL A 23 4.45 9.96 -1.52
C VAL A 23 5.65 10.03 -2.46
N ASN A 24 6.51 11.02 -2.26
CA ASN A 24 7.75 11.10 -3.03
C ASN A 24 8.71 9.99 -2.62
N ILE A 25 9.26 9.29 -3.60
CA ILE A 25 10.24 8.23 -3.40
C ILE A 25 11.47 8.69 -2.59
N ASP A 26 12.00 9.89 -2.85
CA ASP A 26 13.21 10.39 -2.16
C ASP A 26 13.00 10.67 -0.67
N LYS A 27 11.74 10.73 -0.23
CA LYS A 27 11.36 11.01 1.15
C LYS A 27 10.83 9.77 1.87
N SER A 28 10.69 8.65 1.17
CA SER A 28 10.16 7.41 1.72
C SER A 28 11.29 6.49 2.20
N ASN A 29 11.02 5.74 3.26
CA ASN A 29 11.83 4.60 3.69
C ASN A 29 11.19 3.25 3.26
N TYR A 30 10.15 3.31 2.41
CA TYR A 30 9.43 2.19 1.82
C TYR A 30 8.60 1.31 2.77
N ILE A 31 8.61 1.60 4.08
CA ILE A 31 7.91 0.77 5.09
C ILE A 31 6.39 0.88 4.98
N ASP A 32 5.89 2.04 4.55
CA ASP A 32 4.46 2.32 4.39
C ASP A 32 4.02 2.31 2.91
N VAL A 33 4.75 1.62 2.04
CA VAL A 33 4.55 1.62 0.58
C VAL A 33 4.12 0.24 0.09
N ALA A 34 3.09 0.19 -0.76
CA ALA A 34 2.60 -1.04 -1.39
C ALA A 34 3.00 -1.20 -2.85
N ALA A 35 3.34 -0.13 -3.56
CA ALA A 35 3.90 -0.19 -4.90
C ALA A 35 4.73 1.07 -5.18
N ILE A 36 5.69 0.94 -6.09
CA ILE A 36 6.62 2.02 -6.45
C ILE A 36 6.50 2.30 -7.95
N ILE A 37 6.54 3.57 -8.32
CA ILE A 37 6.58 4.02 -9.72
C ILE A 37 7.83 4.86 -9.94
N LEU A 38 8.67 4.39 -10.86
CA LEU A 38 9.94 5.02 -11.25
C LEU A 38 9.85 5.57 -12.66
N SER A 39 10.66 6.58 -12.99
CA SER A 39 10.98 6.93 -14.37
C SER A 39 12.17 6.12 -14.87
N VAL A 40 12.39 6.09 -16.19
CA VAL A 40 13.57 5.43 -16.78
C VAL A 40 14.88 6.00 -16.19
N ASN A 41 14.97 7.32 -16.06
CA ASN A 41 16.14 8.01 -15.47
C ASN A 41 16.37 7.62 -13.99
N ASP A 42 15.34 7.27 -13.21
CA ASP A 42 15.55 6.79 -11.85
C ASP A 42 16.22 5.42 -11.82
N VAL A 43 15.81 4.55 -12.74
CA VAL A 43 16.38 3.21 -12.87
C VAL A 43 17.84 3.30 -13.31
N GLU A 44 18.16 4.15 -14.29
CA GLU A 44 19.54 4.40 -14.74
C GLU A 44 20.43 5.00 -13.63
N ARG A 45 19.83 5.69 -12.66
CA ARG A 45 20.52 6.20 -11.47
C ARG A 45 20.70 5.16 -10.36
N GLY A 46 20.26 3.92 -10.57
CA GLY A 46 20.40 2.83 -9.61
C GLY A 46 19.29 2.75 -8.55
N LYS A 47 18.17 3.48 -8.70
CA LYS A 47 17.08 3.41 -7.71
C LYS A 47 16.48 2.01 -7.58
N LEU A 48 16.44 1.26 -8.67
CA LEU A 48 15.96 -0.12 -8.63
C LEU A 48 16.86 -1.02 -7.77
N ASP A 49 18.18 -0.80 -7.81
CA ASP A 49 19.13 -1.54 -6.96
C ASP A 49 18.98 -1.18 -5.48
N GLU A 50 18.72 0.10 -5.17
CA GLU A 50 18.42 0.54 -3.81
C GLU A 50 17.15 -0.11 -3.26
N ILE A 51 16.10 -0.21 -4.08
CA ILE A 51 14.84 -0.85 -3.69
C ILE A 51 15.04 -2.35 -3.47
N ASP A 52 15.73 -3.03 -4.37
CA ASP A 52 15.98 -4.47 -4.24
C ASP A 52 16.84 -4.79 -3.00
N ALA A 53 17.79 -3.91 -2.65
CA ALA A 53 18.61 -4.03 -1.45
C ALA A 53 17.81 -3.95 -0.15
N THR A 54 16.58 -3.40 -0.15
CA THR A 54 15.69 -3.43 1.03
C THR A 54 15.20 -4.84 1.36
N GLY A 55 15.12 -5.72 0.35
CA GLY A 55 14.55 -7.05 0.48
C GLY A 55 13.03 -7.08 0.70
N TYR A 56 12.33 -5.95 0.57
CA TYR A 56 10.89 -5.88 0.84
C TYR A 56 10.04 -6.52 -0.26
N GLY A 57 10.56 -6.62 -1.49
CA GLY A 57 9.82 -7.22 -2.61
C GLY A 57 8.62 -6.40 -3.07
N ILE A 58 8.67 -5.08 -2.89
CA ILE A 58 7.61 -4.16 -3.30
C ILE A 58 7.49 -4.17 -4.82
N PRO A 59 6.29 -4.31 -5.42
CA PRO A 59 6.13 -4.26 -6.86
C PRO A 59 6.53 -2.89 -7.42
N VAL A 60 7.41 -2.90 -8.41
CA VAL A 60 7.92 -1.70 -9.09
C VAL A 60 7.37 -1.60 -10.50
N PHE A 61 6.86 -0.43 -10.86
CA PHE A 61 6.42 -0.09 -12.21
C PHE A 61 7.31 1.02 -12.77
N ILE A 62 7.54 1.02 -14.08
CA ILE A 62 8.26 2.10 -14.76
C ILE A 62 7.29 2.90 -15.61
N ALA A 63 7.24 4.21 -15.38
CA ALA A 63 6.52 5.16 -16.19
C ALA A 63 7.43 5.67 -17.34
N THR A 64 6.91 5.66 -18.56
CA THR A 64 7.62 6.12 -19.77
C THR A 64 6.84 7.22 -20.47
N GLU A 65 7.55 8.10 -21.18
CA GLU A 65 6.98 9.16 -22.02
C GLU A 65 7.70 9.22 -23.38
N ASN A 66 7.08 9.81 -24.41
CA ASN A 66 7.75 10.13 -25.69
C ASN A 66 8.50 8.97 -26.36
N GLU A 67 7.89 7.78 -26.41
CA GLU A 67 8.48 6.55 -26.98
C GLU A 67 9.75 6.03 -26.25
N GLU A 68 10.00 6.50 -25.01
CA GLU A 68 11.05 5.95 -24.16
C GLU A 68 10.86 4.44 -23.98
N ARG A 69 12.00 3.73 -24.02
CA ARG A 69 12.03 2.27 -23.85
C ARG A 69 12.80 1.93 -22.60
N VAL A 70 12.19 1.06 -21.78
CA VAL A 70 12.88 0.44 -20.66
C VAL A 70 13.93 -0.55 -21.18
N PRO A 71 15.20 -0.45 -20.75
CA PRO A 71 16.22 -1.43 -21.12
C PRO A 71 15.85 -2.85 -20.70
N ALA A 72 16.12 -3.82 -21.56
CA ALA A 72 15.66 -5.21 -21.40
C ALA A 72 16.17 -5.88 -20.12
N GLU A 73 17.31 -5.43 -19.59
CA GLU A 73 17.91 -5.93 -18.36
C GLU A 73 17.07 -5.66 -17.10
N TYR A 74 16.21 -4.64 -17.12
CA TYR A 74 15.35 -4.29 -15.97
C TYR A 74 13.98 -4.98 -16.03
N LEU A 75 13.54 -5.45 -17.21
CA LEU A 75 12.22 -6.05 -17.39
C LEU A 75 11.93 -7.23 -16.43
N PRO A 76 12.88 -8.12 -16.08
CA PRO A 76 12.63 -9.20 -15.13
C PRO A 76 12.40 -8.74 -13.69
N ARG A 77 12.81 -7.52 -13.34
CA ARG A 77 12.78 -6.96 -11.97
C ARG A 77 11.55 -6.09 -11.72
N ILE A 78 10.78 -5.75 -12.75
CA ILE A 78 9.62 -4.86 -12.64
C ILE A 78 8.31 -5.64 -12.84
N SER A 79 7.24 -5.11 -12.26
CA SER A 79 5.89 -5.64 -12.37
C SER A 79 5.14 -5.15 -13.61
N GLY A 80 5.59 -4.04 -14.21
CA GLY A 80 4.98 -3.51 -15.44
C GLY A 80 5.56 -2.18 -15.89
N VAL A 81 5.14 -1.77 -17.09
CA VAL A 81 5.51 -0.49 -17.70
C VAL A 81 4.23 0.30 -18.02
N PHE A 82 4.19 1.56 -17.61
CA PHE A 82 3.08 2.47 -17.83
C PHE A 82 3.51 3.57 -18.79
N GLU A 83 2.97 3.54 -19.99
CA GLU A 83 3.20 4.58 -20.98
C GLU A 83 2.24 5.76 -20.75
N HIS A 84 2.75 6.99 -20.77
CA HIS A 84 1.92 8.18 -20.64
C HIS A 84 0.84 8.23 -21.73
N CYS A 85 -0.42 8.06 -21.32
CA CYS A 85 -1.56 8.03 -22.21
C CYS A 85 -2.84 8.31 -21.43
N GLU A 86 -3.49 9.43 -21.72
CA GLU A 86 -4.73 9.89 -21.05
C GLU A 86 -5.81 8.79 -20.97
N SER A 87 -6.03 8.05 -22.06
CA SER A 87 -7.07 7.01 -22.13
C SER A 87 -6.75 5.74 -21.34
N ARG A 88 -5.50 5.55 -20.88
CA ARG A 88 -5.06 4.35 -20.15
C ARG A 88 -4.85 4.59 -18.66
N LYS A 89 -4.97 5.82 -18.16
CA LYS A 89 -4.76 6.16 -16.73
C LYS A 89 -5.54 5.25 -15.77
N GLU A 90 -6.83 5.05 -16.02
CA GLU A 90 -7.68 4.18 -15.18
C GLU A 90 -7.31 2.69 -15.30
N PHE A 91 -6.84 2.27 -16.46
CA PHE A 91 -6.39 0.89 -16.66
C PHE A 91 -5.11 0.61 -15.89
N TYR A 92 -4.10 1.48 -15.99
CA TYR A 92 -2.87 1.38 -15.22
C TYR A 92 -3.12 1.54 -13.73
N GLY A 93 -4.04 2.41 -13.34
CA GLY A 93 -4.50 2.54 -11.96
C GLY A 93 -5.02 1.23 -11.36
N ARG A 94 -5.85 0.49 -12.12
CA ARG A 94 -6.34 -0.83 -11.70
C ARG A 94 -5.22 -1.88 -11.61
N GLN A 95 -4.26 -1.85 -12.52
CA GLN A 95 -3.10 -2.76 -12.46
C GLN A 95 -2.24 -2.49 -11.23
N LEU A 96 -1.95 -1.22 -10.98
CA LEU A 96 -1.22 -0.77 -9.79
C LEU A 96 -1.93 -1.19 -8.51
N GLU A 97 -3.25 -0.95 -8.43
CA GLU A 97 -4.05 -1.33 -7.25
C GLU A 97 -4.05 -2.85 -7.02
N THR A 98 -4.16 -3.63 -8.10
CA THR A 98 -4.13 -5.09 -8.00
C THR A 98 -2.80 -5.56 -7.43
N ALA A 99 -1.68 -5.02 -7.91
CA ALA A 99 -0.36 -5.37 -7.41
C ALA A 99 -0.14 -4.91 -5.95
N ALA A 100 -0.54 -3.68 -5.62
CA ALA A 100 -0.45 -3.12 -4.28
C ALA A 100 -1.26 -3.93 -3.25
N SER A 101 -2.51 -4.26 -3.57
CA SER A 101 -3.39 -5.08 -2.73
C SER A 101 -2.86 -6.50 -2.56
N HIS A 102 -2.31 -7.09 -3.63
CA HIS A 102 -1.68 -8.40 -3.57
C HIS A 102 -0.47 -8.42 -2.63
N TYR A 103 0.41 -7.42 -2.76
CA TYR A 103 1.58 -7.25 -1.91
C TYR A 103 1.19 -7.08 -0.43
N GLU A 104 0.25 -6.18 -0.12
CA GLU A 104 -0.27 -6.00 1.24
C GLU A 104 -0.82 -7.29 1.84
N THR A 105 -1.54 -8.05 1.01
CA THR A 105 -2.13 -9.32 1.43
C THR A 105 -1.04 -10.33 1.78
N GLN A 106 0.03 -10.40 0.97
CA GLN A 106 1.17 -11.31 1.21
C GLN A 106 2.05 -10.91 2.40
N LEU A 107 2.16 -9.62 2.70
CA LEU A 107 2.91 -9.14 3.87
C LEU A 107 2.35 -9.66 5.20
N ARG A 108 1.05 -9.97 5.27
CA ARG A 108 0.40 -10.37 6.51
C ARG A 108 0.68 -11.84 6.80
N PRO A 109 1.36 -12.18 7.92
CA PRO A 109 1.50 -13.56 8.36
C PRO A 109 0.12 -14.21 8.57
N PRO A 110 0.00 -15.55 8.49
CA PRO A 110 -1.28 -16.26 8.50
C PRO A 110 -2.22 -15.84 9.63
N PHE A 111 -1.71 -15.73 10.86
CA PHE A 111 -2.50 -15.31 12.01
C PHE A 111 -2.99 -13.86 11.91
N PHE A 112 -2.11 -12.93 11.53
CA PHE A 112 -2.48 -11.53 11.40
C PHE A 112 -3.52 -11.33 10.29
N ARG A 113 -3.39 -12.04 9.17
CA ARG A 113 -4.40 -12.00 8.11
C ARG A 113 -5.77 -12.49 8.61
N ALA A 114 -5.82 -13.67 9.22
CA ALA A 114 -7.06 -14.21 9.78
C ALA A 114 -7.70 -13.27 10.81
N LEU A 115 -6.88 -12.62 11.65
CA LEU A 115 -7.33 -11.65 12.63
C LEU A 115 -7.96 -10.41 11.98
N VAL A 116 -7.30 -9.82 10.97
CA VAL A 116 -7.84 -8.67 10.24
C VAL A 116 -9.13 -9.04 9.50
N ASP A 117 -9.17 -10.21 8.87
CA ASP A 117 -10.35 -10.70 8.16
C ASP A 117 -11.53 -10.94 9.10
N TYR A 118 -11.27 -11.49 10.29
CA TYR A 118 -12.28 -11.69 11.34
C TYR A 118 -12.86 -10.36 11.82
N VAL A 119 -12.00 -9.38 12.10
CA VAL A 119 -12.41 -8.04 12.51
C VAL A 119 -13.26 -7.35 11.42
N ASN A 120 -12.87 -7.48 10.15
CA ASN A 120 -13.59 -6.88 9.02
C ASN A 120 -14.97 -7.50 8.78
N GLN A 121 -15.21 -8.74 9.22
CA GLN A 121 -16.55 -9.36 9.13
C GLN A 121 -17.57 -8.68 10.05
N GLY A 122 -17.12 -7.99 11.11
CA GLY A 122 -18.01 -7.25 12.01
C GLY A 122 -19.01 -8.14 12.76
N ASN A 123 -18.60 -9.36 13.10
CA ASN A 123 -19.45 -10.32 13.80
C ASN A 123 -19.91 -9.79 15.16
N SER A 124 -21.11 -10.18 15.60
CA SER A 124 -21.58 -9.88 16.96
C SER A 124 -20.89 -10.79 17.98
N ALA A 125 -20.07 -10.20 18.85
CA ALA A 125 -19.38 -10.90 19.91
C ALA A 125 -20.29 -11.12 21.13
N PHE A 126 -20.59 -12.37 21.46
CA PHE A 126 -21.28 -12.80 22.70
C PHE A 126 -20.40 -13.68 23.59
N ASP A 127 -19.12 -13.74 23.25
CA ASP A 127 -18.04 -14.41 23.95
C ASP A 127 -17.24 -13.43 24.82
N CYS A 128 -16.12 -13.92 25.35
CA CYS A 128 -15.14 -13.07 26.03
C CYS A 128 -14.18 -12.47 24.98
N PRO A 129 -13.65 -11.26 25.19
CA PRO A 129 -13.78 -10.43 26.39
C PRO A 129 -15.11 -9.64 26.46
N GLY A 130 -15.66 -9.50 27.68
CA GLY A 130 -16.98 -8.89 27.92
C GLY A 130 -17.09 -7.39 27.60
N HIS A 131 -16.02 -6.74 27.15
CA HIS A 131 -16.10 -5.38 26.62
C HIS A 131 -16.60 -5.33 25.16
N GLN A 132 -16.64 -6.48 24.45
CA GLN A 132 -17.30 -6.71 23.15
C GLN A 132 -17.02 -5.61 22.13
N GLY A 133 -15.83 -5.59 21.51
CA GLY A 133 -15.48 -4.53 20.56
C GLY A 133 -15.38 -3.12 21.16
N GLY A 134 -15.38 -3.01 22.50
CA GLY A 134 -15.27 -1.77 23.26
C GLY A 134 -16.62 -1.07 23.51
N GLU A 135 -17.74 -1.71 23.22
CA GLU A 135 -19.09 -1.18 23.47
C GLU A 135 -19.38 -1.02 24.97
N PHE A 136 -18.83 -1.89 25.82
CA PHE A 136 -18.95 -1.71 27.28
C PHE A 136 -18.35 -0.38 27.74
N PHE A 137 -17.18 0.02 27.22
CA PHE A 137 -16.51 1.26 27.61
C PHE A 137 -17.34 2.51 27.30
N ARG A 138 -18.20 2.47 26.28
CA ARG A 138 -19.06 3.61 25.91
C ARG A 138 -20.12 3.93 26.97
N ARG A 139 -20.40 3.00 27.88
CA ARG A 139 -21.49 3.12 28.86
C ARG A 139 -21.10 3.88 30.13
N HIS A 140 -19.83 4.26 30.28
CA HIS A 140 -19.35 5.02 31.44
C HIS A 140 -18.47 6.21 31.00
N PRO A 141 -18.58 7.42 31.59
CA PRO A 141 -17.80 8.59 31.18
C PRO A 141 -16.28 8.34 31.13
N ALA A 142 -15.75 7.68 32.16
CA ALA A 142 -14.33 7.30 32.19
C ALA A 142 -13.97 6.26 31.12
N GLY A 143 -14.87 5.30 30.84
CA GLY A 143 -14.68 4.32 29.78
C GLY A 143 -14.70 4.97 28.39
N ASN A 144 -15.54 5.98 28.18
CA ASN A 144 -15.61 6.70 26.92
C ASN A 144 -14.31 7.47 26.63
N GLN A 145 -13.68 8.04 27.66
CA GLN A 145 -12.34 8.63 27.56
C GLN A 145 -11.27 7.57 27.27
N PHE A 146 -11.28 6.45 28.01
CA PHE A 146 -10.35 5.32 27.78
C PHE A 146 -10.44 4.81 26.33
N ARG A 147 -11.66 4.62 25.81
CA ARG A 147 -11.90 4.19 24.44
C ARG A 147 -11.29 5.17 23.42
N GLY A 148 -11.42 6.47 23.69
CA GLY A 148 -10.87 7.53 22.85
C GLY A 148 -9.35 7.50 22.77
N ILE A 149 -8.67 7.14 23.87
CA ILE A 149 -7.21 7.14 23.97
C ILE A 149 -6.61 5.83 23.43
N PHE A 150 -7.14 4.67 23.85
CA PHE A 150 -6.48 3.38 23.62
C PHE A 150 -7.21 2.48 22.62
N TRP A 151 -8.54 2.55 22.56
CA TRP A 151 -9.33 1.52 21.87
C TRP A 151 -9.62 1.83 20.40
N ARG A 152 -9.72 3.11 20.00
CA ARG A 152 -10.00 3.47 18.60
C ARG A 152 -9.02 2.86 17.59
N ASN A 153 -7.80 2.60 18.02
CA ASN A 153 -6.73 2.06 17.19
C ASN A 153 -6.39 0.59 17.53
N ALA A 154 -7.04 0.02 18.56
CA ALA A 154 -6.93 -1.41 18.86
C ALA A 154 -7.81 -2.17 17.86
N LEU A 155 -7.36 -3.35 17.43
CA LEU A 155 -8.20 -4.24 16.63
C LEU A 155 -9.45 -4.59 17.46
N PRO A 156 -10.66 -4.19 17.01
CA PRO A 156 -11.88 -4.49 17.74
C PRO A 156 -12.16 -5.99 17.57
N LEU A 157 -11.68 -6.77 18.53
CA LEU A 157 -12.11 -8.14 18.78
C LEU A 157 -13.44 -8.15 19.54
#